data_AF-A0A816FBT4-F1
#
_entry.id   AF-A0A816FBT4-F1
#
_cell.length_a   1.000
_cell.length_b   1.000
_cell.length_c   1.000
_cell.angle_alpha   90.00
_cell.angle_beta   90.00
_cell.angle_gamma   90.00
#
_symmetry.space_group_name_H-M   'P 1'
#
loop_
_entity.id
_entity.type
_entity.pdbx_description
1 polymer ?
#
loop_
_entity_poly.entity_id
_entity_poly.type
_entity_poly.pdbx_seq_one_letter_code
_entity_poly.pdbx_strand_id
1 'polypeptide(L)' 'HLLARVQKIRPRLHVFGHIHEAYGQEEHGSTIFVNASTCNLRYKPNQPPIVVDLAIKKAK' A
#
# COMPACT_ATOMS: atom_id res chain seq x y z
N HIS A 1 6.56 -2.42 -16.24
CA HIS A 1 6.72 -1.60 -15.02
C HIS A 1 5.41 -1.52 -14.24
N LEU A 2 5.42 -1.88 -12.95
CA LEU A 2 4.21 -1.87 -12.10
C LEU A 2 3.65 -0.46 -11.87
N LEU A 3 4.52 0.51 -11.56
CA LEU A 3 4.10 1.90 -11.32
C LEU A 3 3.29 2.48 -12.49
N ALA A 4 3.76 2.30 -13.72
CA ALA A 4 3.04 2.75 -14.92
C ALA A 4 1.64 2.10 -15.05
N ARG A 5 1.49 0.84 -14.64
CA ARG A 5 0.19 0.15 -14.64
C ARG A 5 -0.74 0.70 -13.56
N VAL A 6 -0.21 0.97 -12.36
CA VAL A 6 -0.97 1.59 -11.26
C VAL A 6 -1.44 2.99 -11.66
N GLN A 7 -0.56 3.79 -12.27
CA GLN A 7 -0.91 5.13 -12.77
C GLN A 7 -1.98 5.10 -13.88
N LYS A 8 -1.97 4.06 -14.73
CA LYS A 8 -2.98 3.86 -15.79
C LYS A 8 -4.34 3.40 -15.23
N ILE A 9 -4.35 2.46 -14.28
CA ILE A 9 -5.57 1.87 -13.73
C ILE A 9 -6.18 2.75 -12.62
N ARG A 10 -5.34 3.48 -11.88
CA ARG A 10 -5.72 4.31 -10.72
C ARG A 10 -6.57 3.51 -9.72
N PRO A 11 -6.06 2.37 -9.21
CA PRO A 11 -6.76 1.65 -8.15
C PRO A 11 -6.87 2.54 -6.92
N ARG A 12 -7.87 2.32 -6.07
CA ARG A 12 -8.02 3.12 -4.84
C ARG A 12 -6.96 2.79 -3.81
N LEU A 13 -6.50 1.55 -3.81
CA LEU A 13 -5.49 1.01 -2.92
C LEU A 13 -4.56 0.10 -3.71
N HIS A 14 -3.26 0.26 -3.51
CA HIS A 14 -2.21 -0.61 -4.02
C HIS A 14 -1.35 -1.08 -2.85
N VAL A 15 -1.53 -2.34 -2.45
CA VAL A 15 -0.78 -2.98 -1.36
C VAL A 15 0.37 -3.80 -1.92
N PHE A 16 1.56 -3.62 -1.36
CA PHE A 16 2.77 -4.35 -1.71
C PHE A 16 3.67 -4.53 -0.47
N GLY A 17 4.86 -5.09 -0.65
CA GLY A 17 5.81 -5.37 0.43
C GLY A 17 7.24 -5.45 -0.08
N HIS A 18 8.00 -6.40 0.45
CA HIS A 18 9.38 -6.76 0.05
C HIS A 18 10.48 -5.81 0.55
N ILE A 19 10.34 -4.49 0.40
CA ILE A 19 11.30 -3.53 0.93
C ILE A 19 10.93 -3.20 2.38
N HIS A 20 11.53 -3.91 3.32
CA HIS A 20 11.17 -3.89 4.74
C HIS A 20 11.27 -2.49 5.35
N GLU A 21 12.28 -1.72 4.99
CA GLU A 21 12.55 -0.39 5.54
C GLU A 21 11.57 0.68 5.07
N ALA A 22 10.88 0.43 3.95
CA ALA A 22 9.90 1.33 3.37
C ALA A 22 8.47 1.04 3.86
N TYR A 23 8.30 0.34 5.00
CA TYR A 23 7.01 0.14 5.64
C TYR A 23 6.28 1.48 5.85
N GLY A 24 5.00 1.50 5.50
CA GLY A 24 4.17 2.70 5.66
C GLY A 24 3.18 2.86 4.51
N GLN A 25 2.62 4.07 4.43
CA GLN A 25 1.66 4.44 3.42
C GLN A 25 1.96 5.82 2.82
N GLU A 26 1.60 6.01 1.57
CA GLU A 26 1.68 7.28 0.86
C GLU A 26 0.52 7.43 -0.12
N GLU A 27 0.03 8.64 -0.33
CA GLU A 27 -1.02 8.93 -1.31
C GLU A 27 -0.42 9.52 -2.59
N HIS A 28 -0.64 8.86 -3.73
CA HIS A 28 -0.26 9.37 -5.04
C HIS A 28 -1.51 9.63 -5.87
N GLY A 29 -1.95 10.89 -5.89
CA GLY A 29 -3.17 11.30 -6.58
C GLY A 29 -4.42 10.71 -5.92
N SER A 30 -5.02 9.69 -6.53
CA SER A 30 -6.24 9.01 -6.01
C SER A 30 -5.99 7.58 -5.54
N THR A 31 -4.73 7.16 -5.53
CA THR A 31 -4.30 5.82 -5.12
C THR A 31 -3.54 5.92 -3.82
N ILE A 32 -3.98 5.17 -2.81
CA ILE A 32 -3.20 4.95 -1.59
C ILE A 32 -2.21 3.81 -1.87
N PHE A 33 -0.93 4.04 -1.67
CA PHE A 33 0.15 3.07 -1.75
C PHE A 33 0.48 2.60 -0.34
N VAL A 34 0.49 1.28 -0.11
CA VAL A 34 0.78 0.70 1.20
C VAL A 34 1.86 -0.35 1.07
N ASN A 35 2.99 -0.11 1.72
CA ASN A 35 3.99 -1.14 1.95
C ASN A 35 3.68 -1.82 3.29
N ALA A 36 3.02 -2.98 3.19
CA ALA A 36 2.61 -3.80 4.32
C ALA A 36 3.66 -4.88 4.67
N SER A 37 4.95 -4.60 4.45
CA SER A 37 6.01 -5.45 4.99
C SER A 37 5.80 -5.59 6.50
N THR A 38 5.76 -6.82 7.01
CA THR A 38 5.59 -7.08 8.46
C THR A 38 6.93 -7.10 9.18
N CYS A 39 7.97 -7.51 8.45
CA CYS A 39 9.31 -7.64 8.98
C CYS A 39 10.11 -6.36 8.76
N ASN A 40 10.87 -5.95 9.76
CA ASN A 40 11.92 -4.97 9.59
C ASN A 40 13.18 -5.57 8.92
N LEU A 41 14.23 -4.76 8.73
CA LEU A 41 15.51 -5.18 8.16
C LEU A 41 16.17 -6.38 8.88
N ARG A 42 15.90 -6.55 10.18
CA ARG A 42 16.40 -7.68 10.98
C ARG A 42 15.48 -8.91 10.93
N TYR A 43 14.56 -8.95 9.97
CA TYR A 43 13.57 -10.03 9.81
C TYR A 43 12.72 -10.27 11.06
N LYS A 44 12.54 -9.25 11.91
CA LYS A 44 11.64 -9.32 13.06
C LYS A 44 10.26 -8.85 12.63
N PRO A 45 9.18 -9.63 12.85
CA PRO A 45 7.81 -9.30 12.45
C PRO A 45 7.19 -8.30 13.43
N ASN A 46 7.73 -7.08 13.46
CA ASN A 46 7.37 -6.07 14.47
C ASN A 46 6.81 -4.77 13.87
N GLN A 47 6.63 -4.70 12.55
CA GLN A 47 5.88 -3.61 11.93
C GLN A 47 4.40 -3.88 12.15
N PRO A 48 3.64 -2.93 12.77
CA PRO A 48 2.25 -3.16 13.10
C PRO A 48 1.39 -3.26 11.84
N PRO A 49 0.16 -3.79 11.92
CA PRO A 49 -0.79 -3.72 10.82
C PRO A 49 -1.10 -2.27 10.43
N ILE A 50 -1.21 -2.01 9.12
CA ILE A 50 -1.70 -0.74 8.60
C ILE A 50 -3.21 -0.86 8.37
N VAL A 51 -3.98 -0.04 9.09
CA VAL A 51 -5.43 0.06 8.89
C VAL A 51 -5.70 1.11 7.81
N VAL A 52 -6.49 0.75 6.79
CA VAL A 52 -6.84 1.63 5.67
C VAL A 52 -8.35 1.73 5.55
N ASP A 53 -8.86 2.95 5.68
CA ASP A 53 -10.27 3.24 5.48
C ASP A 53 -10.57 3.52 4.00
N LEU A 54 -11.43 2.69 3.40
CA LEU A 54 -11.85 2.84 2.01
C LEU A 54 -13.34 3.17 1.95
N ALA A 55 -13.68 4.37 1.46
CA ALA A 55 -15.06 4.76 1.20
C ALA A 55 -15.82 3.72 0.34
N ILE A 56 -17.02 3.31 0.71
CA ILE A 56 -17.78 2.38 -0.13
C ILE A 56 -18.27 3.14 -1.36
N LYS A 57 -17.89 2.68 -2.56
CA LYS A 57 -18.55 3.16 -3.79
C LYS A 57 -19.96 2.58 -3.77
N LYS A 58 -20.97 3.45 -3.70
CA LYS A 58 -22.35 3.02 -3.91
C LYS A 58 -22.43 2.35 -5.28
N ALA A 59 -23.04 1.17 -5.34
CA ALA A 59 -23.36 0.52 -6.60
C ALA A 59 -24.24 1.49 -7.42
N LYS A 60 -23.95 1.57 -8.72
CA LYS A 60 -24.85 2.25 -9.67
C LYS A 60 -26.06 1.37 -9.94
#